data_AF-A0A1W6LHZ5-F1
#
_entry.id   AF-A0A1W6LHZ5-F1
#
_cell.length_a   1.000
_cell.length_b   1.000
_cell.length_c   1.000
_cell.angle_alpha   90.00
_cell.angle_beta   90.00
_cell.angle_gamma   90.00
#
_symmetry.space_group_name_H-M   'P 1'
#
loop_
_entity.id
_entity.type
_entity.pdbx_description
1 polymer ?
#
loop_
_entity_poly.entity_id
_entity_poly.type
_entity_poly.pdbx_seq_one_letter_code
_entity_poly.pdbx_strand_id
1 'polypeptide(L)'
;MKKAPAAKPAAPAKKAVAAKPAPAKKAAAAKKPAAAPVAEKSPKPVKQKLVRDSFTMPSSDFALIDSLKERALGFRRPTKKSELLRAGLQALAALTDAQLQAALASLEPLKTGRPRKEG
;
A
#
# COMPACT_ATOMS: atom_id res chain seq x y z
N MET A 1 11.48 68.32 -17.11
CA MET A 1 10.32 68.70 -16.28
C MET A 1 9.53 67.43 -15.98
N LYS A 2 9.17 66.96 -14.77
CA LYS A 2 9.27 67.32 -13.34
C LYS A 2 9.30 65.96 -12.57
N LYS A 3 10.31 65.69 -11.72
CA LYS A 3 10.34 65.67 -10.24
C LYS A 3 9.67 64.45 -9.54
N ALA A 4 10.46 63.71 -8.74
CA ALA A 4 10.13 62.56 -7.87
C ALA A 4 10.02 62.97 -6.36
N PRO A 5 9.97 62.11 -5.29
CA PRO A 5 9.76 60.63 -5.13
C PRO A 5 8.90 60.16 -3.87
N ALA A 6 8.79 58.83 -3.69
CA ALA A 6 8.78 57.99 -2.45
C ALA A 6 7.51 57.68 -1.58
N ALA A 7 7.22 56.37 -1.33
CA ALA A 7 7.31 55.65 -0.02
C ALA A 7 6.40 54.36 0.08
N LYS A 8 6.91 53.30 0.72
CA LYS A 8 6.26 51.99 1.07
C LYS A 8 5.49 52.07 2.40
N PRO A 9 4.50 51.19 2.72
CA PRO A 9 4.76 50.01 3.57
C PRO A 9 3.85 48.76 3.34
N ALA A 10 4.06 47.74 4.19
CA ALA A 10 3.75 46.31 4.08
C ALA A 10 2.30 45.82 4.33
N ALA A 11 2.08 44.53 4.02
CA ALA A 11 0.84 43.74 4.16
C ALA A 11 0.38 43.48 5.62
N PRO A 12 -0.91 43.12 5.82
CA PRO A 12 -1.30 42.30 6.95
C PRO A 12 -2.02 41.00 6.57
N ALA A 13 -1.74 39.99 7.40
CA ALA A 13 -2.33 38.67 7.43
C ALA A 13 -3.43 38.56 8.50
N LYS A 14 -4.15 37.43 8.45
CA LYS A 14 -4.91 36.74 9.52
C LYS A 14 -6.35 37.21 9.79
N LYS A 15 -7.28 36.34 9.36
CA LYS A 15 -8.65 36.22 9.89
C LYS A 15 -8.60 35.73 11.36
N ALA A 16 -9.08 36.56 12.28
CA ALA A 16 -9.86 36.12 13.44
C ALA A 16 -11.29 35.79 12.92
N VAL A 17 -12.14 34.92 13.47
CA VAL A 17 -12.73 34.70 14.81
C VAL A 17 -13.38 33.28 14.67
N ALA A 18 -13.43 32.34 15.63
CA ALA A 18 -14.27 32.37 16.82
C ALA A 18 -14.14 31.08 17.67
N ALA A 19 -14.35 31.27 18.98
CA ALA A 19 -14.99 30.38 19.95
C ALA A 19 -14.29 29.08 20.40
N LYS A 20 -13.74 29.16 21.62
CA LYS A 20 -13.48 28.05 22.55
C LYS A 20 -14.60 28.02 23.59
N PRO A 21 -15.12 26.84 23.95
CA PRO A 21 -15.54 26.61 25.34
C PRO A 21 -14.70 25.49 25.98
N ALA A 22 -14.22 25.77 27.19
CA ALA A 22 -13.53 24.82 28.05
C ALA A 22 -14.52 23.80 28.64
N PRO A 23 -14.15 22.52 28.82
CA PRO A 23 -15.00 21.57 29.55
C PRO A 23 -14.83 21.74 31.07
N ALA A 24 -15.94 22.05 31.74
CA ALA A 24 -16.07 22.08 33.19
C ALA A 24 -15.98 20.67 33.79
N LYS A 25 -15.23 20.55 34.90
CA LYS A 25 -15.26 19.39 35.80
C LYS A 25 -16.63 19.27 36.45
N LYS A 26 -17.21 18.06 36.46
CA LYS A 26 -18.12 17.63 37.54
C LYS A 26 -17.91 16.15 37.84
N ALA A 27 -17.49 15.88 39.06
CA ALA A 27 -17.43 14.57 39.66
C ALA A 27 -18.84 14.13 40.12
N ALA A 28 -19.15 12.84 39.97
CA ALA A 28 -20.02 12.11 40.90
C ALA A 28 -19.87 10.61 40.65
N ALA A 29 -19.48 9.89 41.70
CA ALA A 29 -19.37 8.44 41.75
C ALA A 29 -20.75 7.78 41.83
N ALA A 30 -20.91 6.64 41.17
CA ALA A 30 -21.96 5.66 41.47
C ALA A 30 -21.37 4.25 41.42
N LYS A 31 -21.80 3.44 42.40
CA LYS A 31 -21.20 2.20 42.87
C LYS A 31 -21.48 0.99 41.94
N LYS A 32 -20.55 0.03 42.01
CA LYS A 32 -20.47 -1.33 41.42
C LYS A 32 -21.76 -2.17 41.56
N PRO A 33 -22.03 -3.11 40.64
CA PRO A 33 -22.05 -4.54 41.03
C PRO A 33 -21.09 -5.43 40.21
N ALA A 34 -20.72 -6.55 40.82
CA ALA A 34 -19.70 -7.50 40.37
C ALA A 34 -20.19 -8.50 39.31
N ALA A 35 -19.21 -9.10 38.64
CA ALA A 35 -19.19 -10.42 37.98
C ALA A 35 -19.94 -10.62 36.65
N ALA A 36 -19.15 -10.72 35.58
CA ALA A 36 -19.34 -11.69 34.50
C ALA A 36 -17.96 -12.06 33.91
N PRO A 37 -17.53 -13.33 33.91
CA PRO A 37 -16.35 -13.75 33.18
C PRO A 37 -16.78 -13.96 31.73
N VAL A 38 -16.37 -13.09 30.81
CA VAL A 38 -16.69 -13.30 29.40
C VAL A 38 -15.46 -13.09 28.53
N ALA A 39 -15.11 -14.21 27.90
CA ALA A 39 -14.38 -14.36 26.66
C ALA A 39 -12.92 -13.91 26.68
N GLU A 40 -12.07 -14.93 26.69
CA GLU A 40 -10.76 -14.94 26.05
C GLU A 40 -10.75 -14.00 24.85
N LYS A 41 -9.88 -13.00 24.91
CA LYS A 41 -9.58 -12.11 23.79
C LYS A 41 -9.20 -12.99 22.61
N SER A 42 -10.08 -13.06 21.63
CA SER A 42 -9.76 -13.59 20.31
C SER A 42 -8.45 -12.95 19.84
N PRO A 43 -7.47 -13.74 19.36
CA PRO A 43 -6.19 -13.19 18.96
C PRO A 43 -6.41 -12.14 17.87
N LYS A 44 -5.98 -10.91 18.15
CA LYS A 44 -6.03 -9.81 17.19
C LYS A 44 -5.33 -10.28 15.91
N PRO A 45 -5.94 -10.10 14.72
CA PRO A 45 -5.34 -10.56 13.47
C PRO A 45 -3.96 -9.91 13.30
N VAL A 46 -2.93 -10.73 13.25
CA VAL A 46 -1.56 -10.29 12.99
C VAL A 46 -1.57 -9.68 11.60
N LYS A 47 -1.40 -8.36 11.51
CA LYS A 47 -1.27 -7.66 10.23
C LYS A 47 -0.04 -8.22 9.52
N GLN A 48 -0.25 -8.95 8.42
CA GLN A 48 0.83 -9.48 7.61
C GLN A 48 1.71 -8.33 7.12
N LYS A 49 3.02 -8.46 7.29
CA LYS A 49 4.00 -7.46 6.85
C LYS A 49 3.95 -7.37 5.33
N LEU A 50 3.55 -6.21 4.81
CA LEU A 50 3.54 -5.96 3.37
C LEU A 50 4.96 -5.68 2.89
N VAL A 51 5.53 -6.60 2.12
CA VAL A 51 6.83 -6.43 1.46
C VAL A 51 6.59 -6.02 0.01
N ARG A 52 7.18 -4.89 -0.41
CA ARG A 52 7.17 -4.46 -1.80
C ARG A 52 8.47 -4.89 -2.46
N ASP A 53 8.38 -5.87 -3.34
CA ASP A 53 9.47 -6.27 -4.23
C ASP A 53 9.15 -5.83 -5.67
N SER A 54 10.14 -5.32 -6.38
CA SER A 54 9.98 -4.83 -7.77
C SER A 54 10.89 -5.65 -8.67
N PHE A 55 10.30 -6.36 -9.62
CA PHE A 55 11.02 -7.28 -10.52
C PHE A 55 11.57 -6.59 -11.76
N THR A 56 12.77 -6.99 -12.17
CA THR A 56 13.34 -6.74 -13.50
C THR A 56 13.21 -8.02 -14.32
N MET A 57 12.54 -7.94 -15.47
CA MET A 57 12.23 -9.06 -16.38
C MET A 57 12.09 -8.52 -17.81
N PRO A 58 12.15 -9.35 -18.86
CA PRO A 58 12.06 -8.91 -20.25
C PRO A 58 10.69 -8.28 -20.55
N SER A 59 10.64 -7.45 -21.59
CA SER A 59 9.39 -6.81 -22.03
C SER A 59 8.31 -7.82 -22.41
N SER A 60 8.70 -8.99 -22.96
CA SER A 60 7.78 -10.09 -23.28
C SER A 60 6.99 -10.58 -22.07
N ASP A 61 7.64 -10.69 -20.92
CA ASP A 61 7.01 -11.19 -19.69
C ASP A 61 6.03 -10.16 -19.14
N PHE A 62 6.31 -8.86 -19.29
CA PHE A 62 5.37 -7.80 -18.91
C PHE A 62 4.13 -7.83 -19.80
N ALA A 63 4.31 -8.04 -21.11
CA ALA A 63 3.19 -8.23 -22.04
C ALA A 63 2.35 -9.46 -21.68
N LEU A 64 2.99 -10.56 -21.25
CA LEU A 64 2.27 -11.75 -20.78
C LEU A 64 1.42 -11.42 -19.54
N ILE A 65 1.95 -10.69 -18.56
CA ILE A 65 1.19 -10.24 -17.39
C ILE A 65 -0.03 -9.41 -17.79
N ASP A 66 0.11 -8.50 -18.76
CA ASP A 66 -1.01 -7.68 -19.22
C ASP A 66 -2.07 -8.52 -19.96
N SER A 67 -1.67 -9.46 -20.82
CA SER A 67 -2.60 -10.40 -21.46
C SER A 67 -3.38 -11.24 -20.44
N LEU A 68 -2.75 -11.64 -19.34
CA LEU A 68 -3.41 -12.40 -18.27
C LEU A 68 -4.38 -11.52 -17.47
N LYS A 69 -4.09 -10.23 -17.29
CA LYS A 69 -5.01 -9.27 -16.69
C LYS A 69 -6.23 -9.06 -17.58
N GLU A 70 -6.05 -8.92 -18.89
CA GLU A 70 -7.15 -8.81 -19.85
C GLU A 70 -8.03 -10.06 -19.83
N ARG A 71 -7.43 -11.25 -19.81
CA ARG A 71 -8.17 -12.50 -19.63
C ARG A 71 -9.00 -12.48 -18.35
N ALA A 72 -8.45 -11.93 -17.27
CA ALA A 72 -9.16 -11.80 -16.00
C ALA A 72 -10.34 -10.82 -16.05
N LEU A 73 -10.23 -9.75 -16.84
CA LEU A 73 -11.37 -8.87 -17.14
C LEU A 73 -12.48 -9.63 -17.88
N GLY A 74 -12.13 -10.57 -18.76
CA GLY A 74 -13.09 -11.42 -19.47
C GLY A 74 -14.02 -12.22 -18.55
N PHE A 75 -13.50 -12.73 -17.43
CA PHE A 75 -14.30 -13.38 -16.37
C PHE A 75 -14.70 -12.44 -15.23
N ARG A 76 -14.76 -11.12 -15.50
CA ARG A 76 -15.23 -10.06 -14.58
C ARG A 76 -14.44 -9.97 -13.27
N ARG A 77 -13.18 -10.36 -13.26
CA ARG A 77 -12.28 -10.25 -12.12
C ARG A 77 -11.11 -9.33 -12.46
N PRO A 78 -11.22 -8.01 -12.23
CA PRO A 78 -10.07 -7.13 -12.36
C PRO A 78 -8.98 -7.56 -11.37
N THR A 79 -7.79 -7.89 -11.88
CA THR A 79 -6.66 -8.36 -11.06
C THR A 79 -5.50 -7.38 -11.12
N LYS A 80 -4.86 -7.18 -9.96
CA LYS A 80 -3.61 -6.41 -9.87
C LYS A 80 -2.43 -7.31 -10.22
N LYS A 81 -1.32 -6.71 -10.68
CA LYS A 81 -0.07 -7.44 -10.94
C LYS A 81 0.37 -8.28 -9.73
N SER A 82 0.31 -7.72 -8.52
CA SER A 82 0.69 -8.43 -7.29
C SER A 82 -0.25 -9.59 -6.92
N GLU A 83 -1.51 -9.58 -7.35
CA GLU A 83 -2.42 -10.71 -7.15
C GLU A 83 -2.15 -11.82 -8.15
N LEU A 84 -1.93 -11.46 -9.42
CA LEU A 84 -1.57 -12.41 -10.46
C LEU A 84 -0.27 -13.15 -10.13
N LEU A 85 0.76 -12.44 -9.66
CA LEU A 85 2.03 -13.05 -9.26
C LEU A 85 1.85 -14.01 -8.07
N ARG A 86 1.05 -13.63 -7.06
CA ARG A 86 0.74 -14.53 -5.93
C ARG A 86 -0.03 -15.78 -6.38
N ALA A 87 -0.98 -15.64 -7.30
CA ALA A 87 -1.70 -16.77 -7.88
C ALA A 87 -0.76 -17.67 -8.70
N GLY A 88 0.16 -17.08 -9.47
CA GLY A 88 1.19 -17.80 -10.22
C GLY A 88 2.10 -18.62 -9.30
N LEU A 89 2.53 -18.08 -8.17
CA LEU A 89 3.33 -18.84 -7.19
C LEU A 89 2.56 -20.03 -6.62
N GLN A 90 1.27 -19.87 -6.31
CA GLN A 90 0.43 -20.98 -5.83
C GLN A 90 0.23 -22.04 -6.92
N ALA A 91 0.06 -21.63 -8.18
CA ALA A 91 -0.05 -22.56 -9.30
C ALA A 91 1.27 -23.33 -9.54
N LEU A 92 2.42 -22.65 -9.45
CA LEU A 92 3.74 -23.28 -9.55
C LEU A 92 4.01 -24.26 -8.40
N ALA A 93 3.57 -23.94 -7.19
CA ALA A 93 3.70 -24.81 -6.02
C ALA A 93 2.84 -26.08 -6.09
N ALA A 94 1.80 -26.09 -6.94
CA ALA A 94 0.95 -27.25 -7.17
C ALA A 94 1.49 -28.21 -8.25
N LEU A 95 2.56 -27.82 -8.96
CA LEU A 95 3.20 -28.66 -9.97
C LEU A 95 4.04 -29.76 -9.32
N THR A 96 4.25 -30.86 -10.06
CA THR A 96 5.26 -31.87 -9.69
C THR A 96 6.68 -31.35 -9.92
N ASP A 97 7.68 -31.94 -9.26
CA ASP A 97 9.08 -31.54 -9.40
C ASP A 97 9.56 -31.55 -10.85
N ALA A 98 9.20 -32.58 -11.63
CA ALA A 98 9.55 -32.69 -13.04
C ALA A 98 8.93 -31.57 -13.89
N GLN A 99 7.67 -31.21 -13.62
CA GLN A 99 6.99 -30.12 -14.32
C GLN A 99 7.59 -28.77 -13.96
N LEU A 100 7.91 -28.56 -12.68
CA LEU A 100 8.56 -27.33 -12.22
C LEU A 100 9.95 -27.18 -12.86
N GLN A 101 10.74 -28.27 -12.91
CA GLN A 101 12.05 -28.26 -13.54
C GLN A 101 11.96 -27.93 -15.04
N ALA A 102 11.02 -28.54 -15.76
CA ALA A 102 10.78 -28.25 -17.17
C ALA A 102 10.36 -26.78 -17.39
N ALA A 103 9.46 -26.27 -16.55
CA ALA A 103 9.02 -24.88 -16.60
C ALA A 103 10.18 -23.91 -16.39
N LEU A 104 11.05 -24.16 -15.40
CA LEU A 104 12.23 -23.33 -15.14
C LEU A 104 13.28 -23.42 -16.25
N ALA A 105 13.48 -24.60 -16.84
CA ALA A 105 14.43 -24.79 -17.94
C ALA A 105 14.01 -24.08 -19.23
N SER A 106 12.70 -23.82 -19.41
CA SER A 106 12.19 -23.07 -20.56
C SER A 106 12.42 -21.56 -20.49
N LEU A 107 12.76 -21.03 -19.32
CA LEU A 107 13.00 -19.60 -19.13
C LEU A 107 14.37 -19.21 -19.67
N GLU A 108 14.41 -18.19 -20.52
CA GLU A 108 15.68 -17.62 -20.95
C GLU A 108 16.40 -17.00 -19.74
N PRO A 109 17.67 -17.34 -19.49
CA PRO A 109 18.45 -16.74 -18.41
C PRO A 109 18.58 -15.24 -18.64
N LEU A 110 17.89 -14.45 -17.81
CA LEU A 110 18.16 -13.02 -17.74
C LEU A 110 19.59 -12.82 -17.25
N LYS A 111 20.40 -12.09 -18.03
CA LYS A 111 21.73 -11.64 -17.62
C LYS A 111 21.57 -10.49 -16.60
N THR A 112 21.04 -10.79 -15.41
CA THR A 112 20.78 -9.78 -14.38
C THR A 112 22.10 -9.38 -13.72
N GLY A 113 22.65 -8.25 -14.12
CA GLY A 113 23.38 -7.40 -13.19
C GLY A 113 22.36 -6.56 -12.43
N ARG A 114 22.45 -6.51 -11.09
CA ARG A 114 21.73 -5.49 -10.32
C ARG A 114 22.22 -4.12 -10.83
N PRO A 115 21.37 -3.23 -11.38
CA PRO A 115 21.82 -1.88 -11.65
C PRO A 115 22.33 -1.31 -10.33
N ARG A 116 23.60 -0.88 -10.28
CA ARG A 116 24.11 -0.14 -9.13
C ARG A 116 23.21 1.08 -8.99
N LYS A 117 22.71 1.32 -7.78
CA LYS A 117 21.98 2.55 -7.46
C LYS A 117 22.73 3.74 -8.07
N GLU A 118 22.13 4.41 -9.04
CA GLU A 118 22.41 5.82 -9.22
C GLU A 118 21.63 6.58 -8.13
N GLY A 119 22.29 7.57 -7.55
CA GLY A 119 22.05 8.16 -6.23
C GLY A 119 20.67 8.76 -6.00
#